data_AF-A0A0B4H5D0-F1
#
_entry.id   AF-A0A0B4H5D0-F1
#
_cell.length_a   1.000
_cell.length_b   1.000
_cell.length_c   1.000
_cell.angle_alpha   90.00
_cell.angle_beta   90.00
_cell.angle_gamma   90.00
#
_symmetry.space_group_name_H-M   'P 1'
#
loop_
_entity.id
_entity.type
_entity.pdbx_description
1 polymer ?
#
loop_
_entity_poly.entity_id
_entity_poly.type
_entity_poly.pdbx_seq_one_letter_code
_entity_poly.pdbx_strand_id
1 'polypeptide(L)'
;MAAEANPLDRLTISLRQTGTSPPTVRVTVTNENDGPVTIIMYNSPLDSIAVVLGIMSITPDGAAEPLELRTMQASRIWPPGPYSLEELEPGASATNDLALREPTVPMDKLGKKATVFLQGRWMGVFARAMDKISRDDLENMSSQPDAFQGEFKSKSIEIMIG
;
A
#
# COMPACT_ATOMS: atom_id res chain seq x y z
N MET A 1 32.85 0.44 -2.67
CA MET A 1 31.58 -0.24 -2.34
C MET A 1 30.48 0.56 -2.99
N ALA A 2 29.70 -0.04 -3.89
CA ALA A 2 28.51 0.63 -4.40
C ALA A 2 27.55 0.82 -3.22
N ALA A 3 26.92 2.00 -3.10
CA ALA A 3 25.79 2.13 -2.20
C ALA A 3 24.77 1.06 -2.61
N GLU A 4 24.33 0.22 -1.68
CA GLU A 4 23.21 -0.68 -1.95
C GLU A 4 22.02 0.19 -2.35
N ALA A 5 21.42 -0.12 -3.50
CA ALA A 5 20.27 0.62 -4.00
C ALA A 5 19.12 0.49 -3.00
N ASN A 6 18.41 1.60 -2.74
CA ASN A 6 17.26 1.58 -1.86
C ASN A 6 16.18 0.65 -2.47
N PRO A 7 15.78 -0.44 -1.79
CA PRO A 7 14.86 -1.43 -2.36
C PRO A 7 13.48 -0.85 -2.69
N LEU A 8 13.12 0.28 -2.08
CA LEU A 8 11.86 0.98 -2.34
C LEU A 8 11.76 1.47 -3.80
N ASP A 9 12.89 1.81 -4.43
CA ASP A 9 12.91 2.31 -5.82
C ASP A 9 12.54 1.22 -6.84
N ARG A 10 12.64 -0.05 -6.42
CA ARG A 10 12.29 -1.24 -7.23
C ARG A 10 11.07 -1.98 -6.66
N LEU A 11 10.26 -1.30 -5.84
CA LEU A 11 8.90 -1.74 -5.52
C LEU A 11 7.91 -1.01 -6.41
N THR A 12 7.26 -1.72 -7.32
CA THR A 12 6.27 -1.11 -8.22
C THR A 12 4.85 -1.36 -7.72
N ILE A 13 3.99 -0.33 -7.82
CA ILE A 13 2.59 -0.39 -7.42
C ILE A 13 1.73 -0.23 -8.67
N SER A 14 0.94 -1.23 -8.98
CA SER A 14 -0.06 -1.19 -10.06
C SER A 14 -1.47 -1.31 -9.52
N LEU A 15 -2.41 -0.65 -10.20
CA LEU A 15 -3.83 -0.63 -9.85
C LEU A 15 -4.65 -1.19 -11.01
N ARG A 16 -5.68 -1.96 -10.68
CA ARG A 16 -6.66 -2.45 -11.65
C ARG A 16 -8.04 -2.52 -11.01
N GLN A 17 -9.07 -2.00 -11.68
CA GLN A 17 -10.44 -2.23 -11.24
C GLN A 17 -10.86 -3.70 -11.44
N THR A 18 -11.44 -4.29 -10.40
CA THR A 18 -11.93 -5.68 -10.40
C THR A 18 -13.43 -5.80 -10.16
N GLY A 19 -14.10 -4.74 -9.73
CA GLY A 19 -15.55 -4.68 -9.58
C GLY A 19 -16.08 -3.25 -9.71
N THR A 20 -17.36 -3.12 -10.08
CA THR A 20 -18.07 -1.83 -10.22
C THR A 20 -19.19 -1.64 -9.19
N SER A 21 -19.70 -2.71 -8.59
CA SER A 21 -20.71 -2.66 -7.52
C SER A 21 -20.43 -3.72 -6.43
N PRO A 22 -19.76 -3.34 -5.32
CA PRO A 22 -19.10 -2.03 -5.14
C PRO A 22 -17.93 -1.86 -6.11
N PRO A 23 -17.51 -0.61 -6.38
CA PRO A 23 -16.23 -0.35 -7.02
C PRO A 23 -15.11 -0.99 -6.20
N THR A 24 -14.31 -1.85 -6.82
CA THR A 24 -13.19 -2.54 -6.17
C THR A 24 -11.93 -2.34 -6.98
N VAL A 25 -10.86 -1.90 -6.33
CA VAL A 25 -9.54 -1.68 -6.93
C VAL A 25 -8.57 -2.71 -6.36
N ARG A 26 -8.06 -3.58 -7.23
CA ARG A 26 -6.92 -4.43 -6.91
C ARG A 26 -5.64 -3.62 -6.96
N VAL A 27 -4.94 -3.63 -5.85
CA VAL A 27 -3.57 -3.17 -5.70
C VAL A 27 -2.65 -4.35 -5.92
N THR A 28 -1.54 -4.14 -6.63
CA THR A 28 -0.49 -5.14 -6.78
C THR A 28 0.85 -4.47 -6.51
N VAL A 29 1.59 -5.01 -5.54
CA VAL A 29 2.96 -4.61 -5.26
C VAL A 29 3.87 -5.69 -5.82
N THR A 30 4.81 -5.30 -6.68
CA THR A 30 5.76 -6.20 -7.31
C THR A 30 7.17 -5.88 -6.81
N ASN A 31 7.91 -6.91 -6.41
CA ASN A 31 9.31 -6.79 -6.07
C ASN A 31 10.16 -6.92 -7.34
N GLU A 32 10.69 -5.81 -7.82
CA GLU A 32 11.62 -5.79 -8.95
C GLU A 32 13.08 -5.76 -8.49
N ASN A 33 13.38 -5.93 -7.20
CA ASN A 33 14.75 -6.07 -6.69
C ASN A 33 15.38 -7.41 -7.09
N ASP A 34 16.70 -7.49 -6.98
CA ASP A 34 17.46 -8.72 -7.28
C ASP A 34 17.43 -9.73 -6.11
N GLY A 35 16.98 -9.30 -4.93
CA GLY A 35 16.83 -10.11 -3.72
C GLY A 35 15.43 -10.04 -3.10
N PRO A 36 15.12 -10.91 -2.14
CA PRO A 36 13.84 -10.90 -1.45
C PRO A 36 13.68 -9.63 -0.63
N VAL A 37 12.44 -9.18 -0.51
CA VAL A 37 12.06 -8.08 0.39
C VAL A 37 10.92 -8.51 1.29
N THR A 38 10.92 -8.02 2.53
CA THR A 38 9.80 -8.23 3.45
C THR A 38 9.17 -6.89 3.81
N ILE A 39 7.89 -6.75 3.50
CA ILE A 39 7.12 -5.53 3.68
C ILE A 39 6.34 -5.63 5.00
N ILE A 40 6.45 -4.61 5.86
CA ILE A 40 5.46 -4.41 6.92
C ILE A 40 4.18 -3.90 6.27
N MET A 41 3.10 -4.68 6.35
CA MET A 41 1.85 -4.37 5.65
C MET A 41 1.16 -3.10 6.19
N TYR A 42 1.42 -2.72 7.44
CA TYR A 42 0.81 -1.53 8.05
C TYR A 42 1.18 -0.24 7.31
N ASN A 43 0.17 0.60 7.03
CA ASN A 43 0.33 1.85 6.29
C ASN A 43 0.93 1.69 4.88
N SER A 44 0.86 0.50 4.31
CA SER A 44 1.35 0.19 2.97
C SER A 44 0.22 0.06 1.95
N PRO A 45 0.51 -0.03 0.64
CA PRO A 45 -0.46 -0.42 -0.38
C PRO A 45 -1.15 -1.77 -0.12
N LEU A 46 -0.50 -2.66 0.64
CA LEU A 46 -1.01 -3.97 1.03
C LEU A 46 -1.81 -3.93 2.35
N ASP A 47 -1.97 -2.76 2.97
CA ASP A 47 -2.80 -2.64 4.16
C ASP A 47 -4.28 -2.87 3.80
N SER A 48 -4.91 -3.87 4.41
CA SER A 48 -6.31 -4.22 4.15
C SER A 48 -7.31 -3.09 4.45
N ILE A 49 -6.91 -2.09 5.23
CA ILE A 49 -7.72 -0.90 5.53
C ILE A 49 -7.15 0.38 4.89
N ALA A 50 -6.36 0.28 3.82
CA ALA A 50 -5.70 1.42 3.18
C ALA A 50 -6.64 2.59 2.80
N VAL A 51 -7.88 2.30 2.39
CA VAL A 51 -8.89 3.36 2.11
C VAL A 51 -9.25 4.13 3.38
N VAL A 52 -9.44 3.43 4.49
CA VAL A 52 -9.75 4.03 5.81
C VAL A 52 -8.56 4.83 6.35
N LEU A 53 -7.34 4.41 6.03
CA LEU A 53 -6.12 5.11 6.41
C LEU A 53 -5.83 6.34 5.52
N GLY A 54 -6.63 6.60 4.49
CA GLY A 54 -6.42 7.72 3.56
C GLY A 54 -5.27 7.50 2.57
N ILE A 55 -4.80 6.26 2.41
CA ILE A 55 -3.74 5.92 1.45
C ILE A 55 -4.26 6.02 0.02
N MET A 56 -5.55 5.73 -0.20
CA MET A 56 -6.19 5.93 -1.49
C MET A 56 -6.77 7.33 -1.62
N SER A 57 -6.29 8.05 -2.63
CA SER A 57 -6.92 9.28 -3.11
C SER A 57 -7.97 8.94 -4.16
N ILE A 58 -9.12 9.62 -4.08
CA ILE A 58 -10.28 9.37 -4.95
C ILE A 58 -10.82 10.73 -5.42
N THR A 59 -10.73 10.99 -6.72
CA THR A 59 -11.23 12.23 -7.35
C THR A 59 -12.45 11.91 -8.20
N PRO A 60 -13.65 12.39 -7.83
CA PRO A 60 -14.87 12.19 -8.62
C PRO A 60 -14.76 12.75 -10.04
N ASP A 61 -15.60 12.27 -10.95
CA ASP A 61 -15.66 12.81 -12.31
C ASP A 61 -15.92 14.31 -12.33
N GLY A 62 -15.12 15.05 -13.11
CA GLY A 62 -15.22 16.51 -13.24
C GLY A 62 -14.84 17.31 -11.99
N ALA A 63 -14.44 16.68 -10.90
CA ALA A 63 -13.93 17.38 -9.72
C ALA A 63 -12.46 17.79 -9.94
N ALA A 64 -12.09 18.96 -9.42
CA ALA A 64 -10.72 19.44 -9.45
C ALA A 64 -9.84 18.80 -8.36
N GLU A 65 -10.45 18.42 -7.24
CA GLU A 65 -9.76 17.93 -6.04
C GLU A 65 -10.33 16.58 -5.58
N PRO A 66 -9.51 15.75 -4.91
CA PRO A 66 -9.97 14.51 -4.30
C PRO A 66 -11.05 14.73 -3.22
N LEU A 67 -11.83 13.69 -2.95
CA LEU A 67 -12.72 13.65 -1.80
C LEU A 67 -11.93 13.76 -0.50
N GLU A 68 -12.45 14.57 0.42
CA GLU A 68 -12.08 14.48 1.83
C GLU A 68 -12.70 13.22 2.44
N LEU A 69 -11.90 12.16 2.55
CA LEU A 69 -12.32 10.90 3.13
C LEU A 69 -12.40 11.01 4.66
N ARG A 70 -13.35 10.29 5.26
CA ARG A 70 -13.40 10.12 6.72
C ARG A 70 -12.35 9.10 7.14
N THR A 71 -11.10 9.54 7.22
CA THR A 71 -9.98 8.68 7.58
C THR A 71 -9.95 8.42 9.09
N MET A 72 -9.43 7.27 9.49
CA MET A 72 -9.20 6.93 10.89
C MET A 72 -7.74 6.55 11.13
N GLN A 73 -7.23 6.90 12.31
CA GLN A 73 -5.96 6.36 12.78
C GLN A 73 -6.17 4.93 13.31
N ALA A 74 -5.32 4.00 12.90
CA ALA A 74 -5.33 2.64 13.41
C ALA A 74 -4.33 2.48 14.55
N SER A 75 -4.79 1.97 15.70
CA SER A 75 -3.90 1.45 16.74
C SER A 75 -3.50 0.03 16.36
N ARG A 76 -2.20 -0.19 16.13
CA ARG A 76 -1.65 -1.47 15.70
C ARG A 76 -0.79 -2.06 16.81
N ILE A 77 -0.81 -3.39 16.94
CA ILE A 77 0.10 -4.10 17.83
C ILE A 77 1.52 -3.95 17.28
N TRP A 78 2.46 -3.61 18.17
CA TRP A 78 3.89 -3.49 17.84
C TRP A 78 4.74 -4.34 18.78
N PRO A 79 5.75 -5.08 18.28
CA PRO A 79 6.08 -5.26 16.85
C PRO A 79 5.00 -6.04 16.08
N PRO A 80 4.94 -5.92 14.75
CA PRO A 80 3.98 -6.66 13.93
C PRO A 80 4.23 -8.16 14.05
N GLY A 81 3.15 -8.95 14.08
CA GLY A 81 3.24 -10.41 14.01
C GLY A 81 3.49 -10.89 12.57
N PRO A 82 3.78 -12.19 12.37
CA PRO A 82 4.06 -12.76 11.05
C PRO A 82 2.98 -12.48 10.00
N TYR A 83 1.70 -12.51 10.38
CA TYR A 83 0.57 -12.21 9.48
C TYR A 83 0.44 -10.73 9.06
N SER A 84 1.33 -9.87 9.54
CA SER A 84 1.39 -8.45 9.15
C SER A 84 2.68 -8.12 8.38
N LEU A 85 3.40 -9.16 7.96
CA LEU A 85 4.55 -9.09 7.09
C LEU A 85 4.22 -9.82 5.79
N GLU A 86 4.71 -9.28 4.67
CA GLU A 86 4.58 -9.90 3.35
C GLU A 86 5.98 -10.03 2.73
N GLU A 87 6.44 -11.26 2.51
CA GLU A 87 7.69 -11.52 1.79
C GLU A 87 7.42 -11.62 0.29
N LEU A 88 8.24 -10.93 -0.51
CA LEU A 88 8.24 -11.02 -1.95
C LEU A 88 9.63 -11.40 -2.45
N GLU A 89 9.72 -12.56 -3.07
CA GLU A 89 10.89 -12.98 -3.86
C GLU A 89 11.09 -12.06 -5.09
N PRO A 90 12.28 -12.06 -5.72
CA PRO A 90 12.51 -11.34 -6.98
C PRO A 90 11.46 -11.68 -8.05
N GLY A 91 10.79 -10.66 -8.58
CA GLY A 91 9.70 -10.78 -9.56
C GLY A 91 8.35 -11.22 -8.98
N ALA A 92 8.28 -11.57 -7.69
CA ALA A 92 7.01 -11.94 -7.04
C ALA A 92 6.14 -10.70 -6.79
N SER A 93 4.85 -10.94 -6.57
CA SER A 93 3.88 -9.88 -6.31
C SER A 93 2.86 -10.30 -5.26
N ALA A 94 2.44 -9.34 -4.44
CA ALA A 94 1.32 -9.47 -3.52
C ALA A 94 0.20 -8.53 -3.92
N THR A 95 -1.02 -8.87 -3.52
CA THR A 95 -2.22 -8.11 -3.92
C THR A 95 -3.12 -7.80 -2.73
N ASN A 96 -3.86 -6.70 -2.85
CA ASN A 96 -4.86 -6.27 -1.88
C ASN A 96 -6.05 -5.68 -2.63
N ASP A 97 -7.27 -6.12 -2.31
CA ASP A 97 -8.49 -5.65 -2.95
C ASP A 97 -9.17 -4.59 -2.08
N LEU A 98 -9.21 -3.35 -2.57
CA LEU A 98 -9.77 -2.20 -1.87
C LEU A 98 -11.16 -1.87 -2.43
N ALA A 99 -12.19 -2.28 -1.70
CA ALA A 99 -13.57 -1.96 -2.02
C ALA A 99 -13.92 -0.54 -1.52
N LEU A 100 -14.48 0.28 -2.42
CA LEU A 100 -14.99 1.61 -2.09
C LEU A 100 -16.42 1.49 -1.59
N ARG A 101 -16.64 1.86 -0.32
CA ARG A 101 -17.92 1.71 0.36
C ARG A 101 -18.14 2.81 1.39
N GLU A 102 -19.41 3.07 1.67
CA GLU A 102 -19.85 3.81 2.86
C GLU A 102 -19.38 3.12 4.15
N PRO A 103 -19.13 3.85 5.24
CA PRO A 103 -19.17 5.32 5.36
C PRO A 103 -17.84 6.01 5.03
N THR A 104 -16.80 5.24 4.71
CA THR A 104 -15.44 5.77 4.49
C THR A 104 -15.39 6.60 3.20
N VAL A 105 -16.01 6.08 2.14
CA VAL A 105 -16.13 6.74 0.86
C VAL A 105 -17.58 7.21 0.71
N PRO A 106 -17.84 8.54 0.59
CA PRO A 106 -19.17 9.07 0.34
C PRO A 106 -19.58 8.74 -1.11
N MET A 107 -20.27 7.62 -1.29
CA MET A 107 -20.56 7.03 -2.59
C MET A 107 -21.49 7.91 -3.43
N ASP A 108 -22.34 8.68 -2.76
CA ASP A 108 -23.22 9.69 -3.36
C ASP A 108 -22.46 10.81 -4.10
N LYS A 109 -21.19 11.04 -3.75
CA LYS A 109 -20.35 12.09 -4.36
C LYS A 109 -19.48 11.61 -5.52
N LEU A 110 -19.36 10.30 -5.77
CA LEU A 110 -18.44 9.76 -6.78
C LEU A 110 -18.93 9.95 -8.23
N GLY A 111 -20.25 10.04 -8.45
CA GLY A 111 -20.81 10.03 -9.80
C GLY A 111 -20.64 8.67 -10.48
N LYS A 112 -20.45 8.66 -11.81
CA LYS A 112 -20.36 7.42 -12.62
C LYS A 112 -18.94 6.87 -12.78
N LYS A 113 -17.92 7.68 -12.51
CA LYS A 113 -16.51 7.32 -12.61
C LYS A 113 -15.69 8.18 -11.65
N ALA A 114 -14.51 7.69 -11.30
CA ALA A 114 -13.55 8.42 -10.47
C ALA A 114 -12.12 8.12 -10.89
N THR A 115 -11.21 9.05 -10.64
CA THR A 115 -9.76 8.80 -10.75
C THR A 115 -9.22 8.43 -9.38
N VAL A 116 -8.47 7.34 -9.29
CA VAL A 116 -7.88 6.86 -8.03
C VAL A 116 -6.38 6.63 -8.17
N PHE A 117 -5.65 6.85 -7.09
CA PHE A 117 -4.26 6.45 -6.94
C PHE A 117 -3.94 6.20 -5.45
N LEU A 118 -2.85 5.50 -5.17
CA LEU A 118 -2.33 5.32 -3.82
C LEU A 118 -1.16 6.26 -3.57
N GLN A 119 -1.10 6.84 -2.38
CA GLN A 119 0.07 7.55 -1.89
C GLN A 119 0.21 7.39 -0.38
N GLY A 120 1.44 7.41 0.12
CA GLY A 120 1.69 7.28 1.54
C GLY A 120 3.17 7.08 1.82
N ARG A 121 3.46 6.48 2.97
CA ARG A 121 4.82 6.15 3.39
C ARG A 121 4.86 4.71 3.86
N TRP A 122 5.75 3.91 3.28
CA TRP A 122 6.06 2.57 3.76
C TRP A 122 6.49 2.66 5.22
N MET A 123 5.78 1.94 6.09
CA MET A 123 6.16 1.85 7.51
C MET A 123 7.52 1.17 7.67
N GLY A 124 7.79 0.14 6.87
CA GLY A 124 9.06 -0.56 6.84
C GLY A 124 9.12 -1.58 5.71
N VAL A 125 10.26 -1.65 5.04
CA VAL A 125 10.62 -2.69 4.06
C VAL A 125 12.02 -3.17 4.38
N PHE A 126 12.17 -4.45 4.65
CA PHE A 126 13.47 -5.09 4.87
C PHE A 126 13.99 -5.67 3.56
N ALA A 127 15.25 -5.43 3.21
CA ALA A 127 15.93 -6.04 2.06
C ALA A 127 16.43 -7.46 2.35
N ARG A 128 15.59 -8.27 3.01
CA ARG A 128 15.85 -9.67 3.34
C ARG A 128 14.56 -10.48 3.48
N ALA A 129 14.71 -11.80 3.45
CA ALA A 129 13.64 -12.75 3.70
C ALA A 129 13.08 -12.63 5.12
N MET A 130 11.80 -12.97 5.26
CA MET A 130 11.02 -12.83 6.50
C MET A 130 11.53 -13.74 7.60
N ASP A 131 12.05 -14.92 7.26
CA ASP A 131 12.65 -15.86 8.20
C ASP A 131 13.95 -15.35 8.86
N LYS A 132 14.54 -14.29 8.31
CA LYS A 132 15.71 -13.58 8.85
C LYS A 132 15.35 -12.34 9.66
N ILE A 133 14.07 -12.05 9.84
CA ILE A 133 13.60 -10.91 10.61
C ILE A 133 13.17 -11.42 11.99
N SER A 134 13.97 -11.07 12.99
CA SER A 134 13.63 -11.33 14.38
C SER A 134 12.65 -10.29 14.91
N ARG A 135 12.04 -10.60 16.05
CA ARG A 135 11.23 -9.63 16.79
C ARG A 135 12.03 -8.38 17.18
N ASP A 136 13.29 -8.57 17.57
CA ASP A 136 14.17 -7.47 17.99
C ASP A 136 14.49 -6.54 16.81
N ASP A 137 14.63 -7.09 15.60
CA ASP A 137 14.80 -6.30 14.38
C ASP A 137 13.59 -5.40 14.08
N LEU A 138 12.38 -5.91 14.31
CA LEU A 138 11.15 -5.13 14.16
C LEU A 138 11.05 -4.03 15.23
N GLU A 139 11.38 -4.34 16.49
CA GLU A 139 11.38 -3.36 17.58
C GLU A 139 12.41 -2.24 17.34
N ASN A 140 13.57 -2.61 16.75
CA ASN A 140 14.70 -1.72 16.50
C ASN A 140 14.91 -1.41 15.01
N MET A 141 13.84 -1.38 14.23
CA MET A 141 13.90 -1.27 12.76
C MET A 141 14.73 -0.08 12.26
N SER A 142 14.63 1.09 12.89
CA SER A 142 15.41 2.27 12.51
C SER A 142 16.94 2.10 12.66
N SER A 143 17.37 1.08 13.41
CA SER A 143 18.78 0.72 13.61
C SER A 143 19.25 -0.37 12.65
N GLN A 144 18.34 -0.97 11.87
CA GLN A 144 18.65 -2.04 10.93
C GLN A 144 19.17 -1.43 9.62
N PRO A 145 20.37 -1.81 9.15
CA PRO A 145 20.98 -1.20 7.96
C PRO A 145 20.22 -1.53 6.67
N ASP A 146 19.44 -2.61 6.68
CA ASP A 146 18.66 -3.14 5.56
C ASP A 146 17.15 -2.90 5.72
N ALA A 147 16.73 -2.07 6.69
CA ALA A 147 15.35 -1.66 6.84
C ALA A 147 15.14 -0.23 6.31
N PHE A 148 14.19 -0.10 5.41
CA PHE A 148 13.93 1.13 4.68
C PHE A 148 12.52 1.65 4.96
N GLN A 149 12.40 2.97 5.00
CA GLN A 149 11.13 3.67 5.09
C GLN A 149 11.14 4.81 4.08
N GLY A 150 10.04 5.04 3.39
CA GLY A 150 10.01 6.03 2.32
C GLY A 150 8.63 6.25 1.77
N GLU A 151 8.47 7.34 1.04
CA GLU A 151 7.22 7.66 0.38
C GLU A 151 6.96 6.71 -0.79
N PHE A 152 5.67 6.51 -1.11
CA PHE A 152 5.26 5.85 -2.34
C PHE A 152 4.11 6.61 -2.98
N LYS A 153 4.02 6.48 -4.31
CA LYS A 153 2.89 6.95 -5.09
C LYS A 153 2.69 6.04 -6.30
N SER A 154 1.49 5.52 -6.47
CA SER A 154 1.14 4.74 -7.66
C SER A 154 0.80 5.67 -8.84
N LYS A 155 0.76 5.11 -10.04
CA LYS A 155 0.04 5.75 -11.15
C LYS A 155 -1.46 5.81 -10.83
N SER A 156 -2.14 6.80 -11.41
CA SER A 156 -3.59 6.91 -11.33
C SER A 156 -4.29 6.05 -12.38
N ILE A 157 -5.47 5.55 -12.04
CA ILE A 157 -6.39 4.90 -12.99
C ILE A 157 -7.78 5.54 -12.88
N GLU A 158 -8.52 5.52 -13.98
CA GLU A 158 -9.96 5.78 -13.97
C GLU A 158 -10.70 4.48 -13.60
N ILE A 159 -11.73 4.58 -12.76
CA ILE A 159 -12.60 3.47 -12.37
C ILE A 159 -14.06 3.82 -12.62
N MET A 160 -14.87 2.81 -12.91
CA MET A 160 -16.31 2.96 -13.12
C MET A 160 -17.10 2.69 -11.83
N ILE A 161 -18.17 3.44 -11.62
CA ILE A 161 -19.09 3.26 -10.50
C ILE A 161 -20.40 2.71 -11.07
N GLY A 162 -20.80 1.53 -10.60
CA GLY A 162 -21.98 0.80 -11.05
C GLY A 162 -23.28 1.21 -10.36
#